data_AF-A0A958H953-F1
#
_entry.id   AF-A0A958H953-F1
#
_cell.length_a   1.000
_cell.length_b   1.000
_cell.length_c   1.000
_cell.angle_alpha   90.00
_cell.angle_beta   90.00
_cell.angle_gamma   90.00
#
_symmetry.space_group_name_H-M   'P 1'
#
loop_
_entity.id
_entity.type
_entity.pdbx_description
1 polymer ?
#
loop_
_entity_poly.entity_id
_entity_poly.type
_entity_poly.pdbx_seq_one_letter_code
_entity_poly.pdbx_strand_id
1 'polypeptide(L)'
;MGALLIDLSRTTLAALVAVTLTLTFPLLSEALGMETPLYVASILAAFSAYRRATAPAVDPRRAERWLMATAAAAAVAFLLRPDGLLVALAIGVHWQATASSRPKTRAMSLSTAERKALIVFFALVVPWLLFATLYYGSPVPNTLAAKATQALAQTIPRWGQGLLDAAGDWAQQFSVAAALAVVGLALALWRRAPDRLPLLLWAALFVAGHVLLGVRSYFWYYVPLAPVVALLAGDAVA
;
A
#
# COMPACT_ATOMS: atom_id res chain seq x y z
N MET A 1 -19.17 -30.80 -0.37
CA MET A 1 -18.15 -30.73 -1.45
C MET A 1 -18.44 -29.62 -2.46
N GLY A 2 -19.67 -29.47 -2.98
CA GLY A 2 -20.02 -28.43 -3.96
C GLY A 2 -19.82 -26.97 -3.52
N ALA A 3 -20.20 -26.61 -2.28
CA ALA A 3 -20.02 -25.24 -1.78
C ALA A 3 -18.54 -24.82 -1.64
N LEU A 4 -17.67 -25.74 -1.24
CA LEU A 4 -16.22 -25.49 -1.13
C LEU A 4 -15.58 -25.26 -2.51
N LEU A 5 -16.05 -25.98 -3.54
CA LEU A 5 -15.56 -25.83 -4.91
C LEU A 5 -16.00 -24.49 -5.54
N ILE A 6 -17.20 -24.01 -5.22
CA ILE A 6 -17.73 -22.72 -5.71
C ILE A 6 -16.99 -21.54 -5.06
N ASP A 7 -16.57 -21.65 -3.80
CA ASP A 7 -15.83 -20.59 -3.10
C ASP A 7 -14.38 -20.47 -3.61
N LEU A 8 -13.74 -21.63 -3.88
CA LEU A 8 -12.41 -21.67 -4.50
C LEU A 8 -12.40 -21.07 -5.92
N SER A 9 -13.47 -21.27 -6.70
CA SER A 9 -13.53 -20.69 -8.06
C SER A 9 -13.71 -19.17 -8.03
N ARG A 10 -14.51 -18.63 -7.10
CA ARG A 10 -14.71 -17.18 -6.93
C ARG A 10 -13.46 -16.44 -6.46
N THR A 11 -12.80 -16.96 -5.44
CA THR A 11 -11.54 -16.39 -4.94
C THR A 11 -10.42 -16.44 -5.99
N THR A 12 -10.35 -17.53 -6.76
CA THR A 12 -9.41 -17.63 -7.89
C THR A 12 -9.73 -16.61 -8.98
N LEU A 13 -11.01 -16.44 -9.33
CA LEU A 13 -11.44 -15.46 -10.33
C LEU A 13 -11.10 -14.04 -9.90
N ALA A 14 -11.40 -13.66 -8.64
CA ALA A 14 -11.06 -12.36 -8.08
C ALA A 14 -9.55 -12.08 -8.13
N ALA A 15 -8.73 -13.09 -7.79
CA ALA A 15 -7.28 -12.99 -7.87
C ALA A 15 -6.79 -12.83 -9.32
N LEU A 16 -7.34 -13.59 -10.27
CA LEU A 16 -7.02 -13.47 -11.68
C LEU A 16 -7.36 -12.08 -12.21
N VAL A 17 -8.56 -11.57 -11.93
CA VAL A 17 -8.98 -10.21 -12.31
C VAL A 17 -8.01 -9.17 -11.75
N ALA A 18 -7.69 -9.24 -10.45
CA ALA A 18 -6.77 -8.28 -9.83
C ALA A 18 -5.36 -8.33 -10.43
N VAL A 19 -4.82 -9.53 -10.67
CA VAL A 19 -3.48 -9.70 -11.28
C VAL A 19 -3.49 -9.19 -12.72
N THR A 20 -4.45 -9.61 -13.54
CA THR A 20 -4.55 -9.17 -14.93
C THR A 20 -4.66 -7.66 -15.02
N LEU A 21 -5.60 -7.04 -14.29
CA LEU A 21 -5.77 -5.59 -14.30
C LEU A 21 -4.55 -4.82 -13.77
N THR A 22 -3.82 -5.38 -12.80
CA THR A 22 -2.57 -4.75 -12.33
C THR A 22 -1.51 -4.79 -13.41
N LEU A 23 -1.30 -5.95 -14.06
CA LEU A 23 -0.26 -6.13 -15.08
C LEU A 23 -0.57 -5.41 -16.40
N THR A 24 -1.85 -5.19 -16.71
CA THR A 24 -2.28 -4.46 -17.91
C THR A 24 -2.57 -2.98 -17.65
N PHE A 25 -2.33 -2.49 -16.43
CA PHE A 25 -2.57 -1.09 -16.09
C PHE A 25 -1.62 -0.18 -16.89
N PRO A 26 -2.11 0.77 -17.72
CA PRO A 26 -1.24 1.56 -18.61
C PRO A 26 -0.12 2.28 -17.87
N LEU A 27 -0.42 2.88 -16.73
CA LEU A 27 0.57 3.60 -15.91
C LEU A 27 1.70 2.69 -15.41
N LEU A 28 1.44 1.40 -15.16
CA LEU A 28 2.49 0.47 -14.76
C LEU A 28 3.46 0.20 -15.91
N SER A 29 2.95 0.13 -17.16
CA SER A 29 3.77 -0.05 -18.35
C SER A 29 4.68 1.16 -18.61
N GLU A 30 4.18 2.37 -18.36
CA GLU A 30 4.98 3.61 -18.47
C GLU A 30 6.07 3.71 -17.39
N ALA A 31 5.86 3.06 -16.24
CA ALA A 31 6.81 3.03 -15.13
C ALA A 31 7.87 1.92 -15.26
N LEU A 32 7.85 1.13 -16.34
CA LEU A 32 8.87 0.11 -16.56
C LEU A 32 10.26 0.74 -16.71
N GLY A 33 11.25 0.14 -16.05
CA GLY A 33 12.61 0.68 -15.98
C GLY A 33 12.83 1.70 -14.85
N MET A 34 11.78 2.11 -14.14
CA MET A 34 11.89 2.90 -12.91
C MET A 34 11.93 1.99 -11.66
N GLU A 35 12.18 2.57 -10.49
CA GLU A 35 12.04 1.90 -9.19
C GLU A 35 10.57 1.60 -8.81
N THR A 36 9.61 2.24 -9.50
CA THR A 36 8.18 2.17 -9.19
C THR A 36 7.61 0.75 -9.18
N PRO A 37 7.91 -0.18 -10.11
CA PRO A 37 7.43 -1.55 -10.03
C PRO A 37 7.96 -2.30 -8.80
N LEU A 38 9.23 -2.07 -8.42
CA LEU A 38 9.81 -2.67 -7.21
C LEU A 38 9.16 -2.08 -5.95
N TYR A 39 8.84 -0.78 -5.96
CA TYR A 39 8.09 -0.11 -4.92
C TYR A 39 6.69 -0.71 -4.76
N VAL A 40 5.93 -0.87 -5.85
CA VAL A 40 4.62 -1.55 -5.85
C VAL A 40 4.73 -2.99 -5.31
N ALA A 41 5.72 -3.75 -5.77
CA ALA A 41 5.94 -5.12 -5.30
C ALA A 41 6.20 -5.16 -3.78
N SER A 42 6.99 -4.21 -3.25
CA SER A 42 7.26 -4.12 -1.81
C SER A 42 6.02 -3.75 -0.99
N ILE A 43 5.16 -2.85 -1.49
CA ILE A 43 3.86 -2.52 -0.87
C ILE A 43 2.97 -3.77 -0.80
N LEU A 44 2.82 -4.48 -1.92
CA LEU A 44 2.00 -5.68 -1.99
C LEU A 44 2.56 -6.82 -1.11
N ALA A 45 3.89 -6.97 -1.06
CA ALA A 45 4.55 -7.92 -0.18
C ALA A 45 4.26 -7.60 1.30
N ALA A 46 4.30 -6.32 1.69
CA ALA A 46 3.99 -5.90 3.06
C ALA A 46 2.55 -6.24 3.45
N PHE A 47 1.55 -5.86 2.65
CA PHE A 47 0.14 -6.17 2.95
C PHE A 47 -0.16 -7.68 2.87
N SER A 48 0.44 -8.40 1.93
CA SER A 48 0.28 -9.85 1.81
C SER A 48 0.86 -10.60 3.01
N ALA A 49 2.07 -10.23 3.44
CA ALA A 49 2.69 -10.77 4.65
C ALA A 49 1.88 -10.42 5.89
N TYR A 50 1.38 -9.18 5.99
CA TYR A 50 0.57 -8.74 7.12
C TYR A 50 -0.70 -9.57 7.26
N ARG A 51 -1.43 -9.77 6.15
CA ARG A 51 -2.63 -10.62 6.13
C ARG A 51 -2.34 -12.05 6.57
N ARG A 52 -1.17 -12.60 6.22
CA ARG A 52 -0.75 -13.94 6.68
C ARG A 52 -0.39 -13.97 8.16
N ALA A 53 0.13 -12.86 8.69
CA ALA A 53 0.42 -12.72 10.12
C ALA A 53 -0.85 -12.62 10.97
N THR A 54 -1.92 -12.04 10.43
CA THR A 54 -3.20 -11.84 11.13
C THR A 54 -4.25 -12.90 10.82
N ALA A 55 -3.93 -13.87 9.95
CA ALA A 55 -4.86 -14.92 9.55
C ALA A 55 -5.37 -15.73 10.77
N PRO A 56 -6.66 -16.10 10.81
CA PRO A 56 -7.18 -16.98 11.85
C PRO A 56 -6.39 -18.30 11.90
N ALA A 57 -6.12 -18.81 13.11
CA ALA A 57 -5.45 -20.09 13.35
C ALA A 57 -3.99 -20.21 12.85
N VAL A 58 -3.31 -19.10 12.54
CA VAL A 58 -1.88 -19.15 12.22
C VAL A 58 -1.05 -19.52 13.46
N ASP A 59 -0.09 -20.44 13.30
CA ASP A 59 0.90 -20.78 14.34
C ASP A 59 1.65 -19.51 14.80
N PRO A 60 1.82 -19.25 16.11
CA PRO A 60 2.46 -18.03 16.60
C PRO A 60 3.86 -17.78 16.06
N ARG A 61 4.67 -18.84 15.84
CA ARG A 61 6.02 -18.68 15.28
C ARG A 61 5.97 -18.30 13.80
N ARG A 62 5.02 -18.85 13.04
CA ARG A 62 4.76 -18.42 11.65
C ARG A 62 4.23 -16.99 11.61
N ALA A 63 3.31 -16.61 12.50
CA ALA A 63 2.79 -15.25 12.60
C ALA A 63 3.91 -14.23 12.84
N GLU A 64 4.83 -14.54 13.76
CA GLU A 64 6.01 -13.72 14.03
C GLU A 64 6.88 -13.54 12.78
N ARG A 65 7.15 -14.62 12.02
CA ARG A 65 7.91 -14.54 10.77
C ARG A 65 7.22 -13.67 9.72
N TRP A 66 5.90 -13.78 9.60
CA TRP A 66 5.12 -12.95 8.69
C TRP A 66 5.09 -11.47 9.12
N LEU A 67 5.08 -11.16 10.42
CA LEU A 67 5.24 -9.78 10.92
C LEU A 67 6.62 -9.21 10.59
N MET A 68 7.68 -9.99 10.77
CA MET A 68 9.03 -9.57 10.38
C MET A 68 9.15 -9.35 8.87
N ALA A 69 8.55 -10.23 8.05
CA ALA A 69 8.49 -10.05 6.60
C ALA A 69 7.69 -8.80 6.19
N THR A 70 6.60 -8.50 6.91
CA THR A 70 5.82 -7.27 6.74
C THR A 70 6.69 -6.04 6.99
N ALA A 71 7.42 -6.03 8.11
CA ALA A 71 8.32 -4.95 8.47
C ALA A 71 9.46 -4.77 7.47
N ALA A 72 10.07 -5.87 7.02
CA ALA A 72 11.11 -5.83 6.00
C ALA A 72 10.60 -5.25 4.68
N ALA A 73 9.43 -5.71 4.19
CA ALA A 73 8.84 -5.21 2.95
C ALA A 73 8.44 -3.73 3.06
N ALA A 74 7.89 -3.29 4.20
CA ALA A 74 7.58 -1.88 4.43
C ALA A 74 8.84 -1.01 4.53
N ALA A 75 9.93 -1.53 5.10
CA ALA A 75 11.23 -0.84 5.11
C ALA A 75 11.81 -0.71 3.69
N VAL A 76 11.73 -1.77 2.88
CA VAL A 76 12.12 -1.71 1.46
C VAL A 76 11.28 -0.68 0.71
N ALA A 77 9.95 -0.64 0.94
CA ALA A 77 9.09 0.38 0.35
C ALA A 77 9.56 1.79 0.70
N PHE A 78 9.86 2.05 1.97
CA PHE A 78 10.40 3.34 2.44
C PHE A 78 11.76 3.69 1.83
N LEU A 79 12.66 2.72 1.72
CA LEU A 79 14.00 2.94 1.17
C LEU A 79 13.96 3.22 -0.34
N LEU A 80 13.02 2.61 -1.07
CA LEU A 80 12.78 2.92 -2.48
C LEU A 80 12.18 4.31 -2.63
N ARG A 81 11.16 4.63 -1.83
CA ARG A 81 10.51 5.94 -1.84
C ARG A 81 10.04 6.33 -0.42
N PRO A 82 10.30 7.56 0.06
CA PRO A 82 9.96 7.96 1.43
C PRO A 82 8.46 7.88 1.79
N ASP A 83 7.56 8.03 0.82
CA ASP A 83 6.11 7.84 0.99
C ASP A 83 5.74 6.38 1.30
N GLY A 84 6.65 5.42 1.08
CA GLY A 84 6.53 4.04 1.57
C GLY A 84 6.40 3.93 3.09
N LEU A 85 6.79 4.95 3.87
CA LEU A 85 6.54 5.00 5.32
C LEU A 85 5.04 4.87 5.65
N LEU A 86 4.17 5.37 4.77
CA LEU A 86 2.72 5.30 4.94
C LEU A 86 2.22 3.86 5.02
N VAL A 87 2.92 2.89 4.41
CA VAL A 87 2.59 1.45 4.50
C VAL A 87 2.74 0.98 5.94
N ALA A 88 3.90 1.26 6.55
CA ALA A 88 4.17 0.90 7.94
C ALA A 88 3.20 1.60 8.90
N LEU A 89 2.88 2.86 8.64
CA LEU A 89 1.91 3.64 9.43
C LEU A 89 0.51 3.04 9.35
N ALA A 90 -0.01 2.76 8.15
CA ALA A 90 -1.35 2.21 7.98
C ALA A 90 -1.49 0.83 8.63
N ILE A 91 -0.49 -0.04 8.45
CA ILE A 91 -0.44 -1.36 9.10
C ILE A 91 -0.34 -1.22 10.63
N GLY A 92 0.51 -0.33 11.13
CA GLY A 92 0.69 -0.10 12.56
C GLY A 92 -0.59 0.41 13.23
N VAL A 93 -1.29 1.38 12.62
CA VAL A 93 -2.57 1.91 13.08
C VAL A 93 -3.63 0.80 13.10
N HIS A 94 -3.76 0.04 12.01
CA HIS A 94 -4.70 -1.08 11.96
C HIS A 94 -4.39 -2.15 13.00
N TRP A 95 -3.11 -2.48 13.18
CA TRP A 95 -2.66 -3.44 14.19
C TRP A 95 -3.01 -2.99 15.60
N GLN A 96 -2.76 -1.72 15.96
CA GLN A 96 -3.11 -1.18 17.27
C GLN A 96 -4.64 -1.14 17.50
N ALA A 97 -5.39 -0.70 16.49
CA ALA A 97 -6.86 -0.65 16.56
C ALA A 97 -7.47 -2.04 16.79
N THR A 98 -6.94 -3.06 16.13
CA THR A 98 -7.41 -4.45 16.28
C THR A 98 -6.80 -5.16 17.50
N ALA A 99 -5.64 -4.72 17.99
CA ALA A 99 -5.04 -5.25 19.21
C ALA A 99 -5.85 -4.89 20.47
N SER A 100 -6.70 -3.87 20.44
CA SER A 100 -7.56 -3.45 21.56
C SER A 100 -8.60 -4.51 21.96
N SER A 101 -8.87 -5.49 21.10
CA SER A 101 -9.68 -6.67 21.43
C SER A 101 -8.93 -7.74 22.25
N ARG A 102 -7.64 -7.53 22.56
CA ARG A 102 -6.83 -8.42 23.40
C ARG A 102 -7.04 -8.11 24.89
N PRO A 103 -6.90 -9.08 25.80
CA PRO A 103 -7.08 -8.87 27.24
C PRO A 103 -6.22 -7.71 27.80
N LYS A 104 -6.84 -6.84 28.61
CA LYS A 104 -6.32 -5.53 29.10
C LYS A 104 -4.94 -5.58 29.75
N THR A 105 -4.50 -6.71 30.30
CA THR A 105 -3.17 -6.87 30.92
C THR A 105 -2.02 -6.81 29.91
N ARG A 106 -2.31 -6.92 28.60
CA ARG A 106 -1.33 -6.80 27.50
C ARG A 106 -1.28 -5.41 26.86
N ALA A 107 -2.12 -4.47 27.27
CA ALA A 107 -2.39 -3.26 26.50
C ALA A 107 -1.24 -2.23 26.44
N MET A 108 -0.22 -2.32 27.31
CA MET A 108 0.88 -1.34 27.36
C MET A 108 2.26 -1.86 26.94
N SER A 109 2.44 -3.17 26.74
CA SER A 109 3.75 -3.72 26.38
C SER A 109 3.70 -4.37 25.00
N LEU A 110 4.61 -3.94 24.11
CA LEU A 110 4.82 -4.60 22.83
C LEU A 110 5.07 -6.10 23.06
N SER A 111 4.49 -6.95 22.23
CA SER A 111 4.82 -8.37 22.22
C SER A 111 6.25 -8.58 21.71
N THR A 112 6.84 -9.74 22.00
CA THR A 112 8.18 -10.09 21.47
C THR A 112 8.21 -10.10 19.94
N ALA A 113 7.12 -10.51 19.29
CA ALA A 113 7.00 -10.47 17.84
C ALA A 113 6.96 -9.03 17.29
N GLU A 114 6.20 -8.14 17.93
CA GLU A 114 6.13 -6.72 17.57
C GLU A 114 7.51 -6.04 17.74
N ARG A 115 8.22 -6.31 18.84
CA ARG A 115 9.59 -5.83 19.04
C ARG A 115 10.52 -6.30 17.94
N LYS A 116 10.48 -7.58 17.57
CA LYS A 116 11.31 -8.12 16.48
C LYS A 116 10.99 -7.47 15.14
N ALA A 117 9.71 -7.28 14.82
CA ALA A 117 9.30 -6.58 13.60
C ALA A 117 9.81 -5.13 13.56
N LEU A 118 9.71 -4.38 14.67
CA LEU A 118 10.27 -3.03 14.77
C LEU A 118 11.80 -3.04 14.62
N ILE A 119 12.49 -3.97 15.27
CA ILE A 119 13.95 -4.14 15.13
C ILE A 119 14.30 -4.39 13.67
N VAL A 120 13.59 -5.28 12.96
CA VAL A 120 13.82 -5.53 11.52
C VAL A 120 13.61 -4.27 10.69
N PHE A 121 12.52 -3.54 10.91
CA PHE A 121 12.25 -2.29 10.18
C PHE A 121 13.37 -1.27 10.39
N PHE A 122 13.70 -0.97 11.65
CA PHE A 122 14.72 0.03 11.97
C PHE A 122 16.13 -0.42 11.60
N ALA A 123 16.47 -1.71 11.72
CA ALA A 123 17.76 -2.23 11.30
C ALA A 123 18.01 -2.07 9.79
N LEU A 124 16.96 -2.06 8.98
CA LEU A 124 17.06 -1.80 7.53
C LEU A 124 17.06 -0.30 7.22
N VAL A 125 16.22 0.48 7.90
CA VAL A 125 16.02 1.91 7.59
C VAL A 125 17.11 2.81 8.19
N VAL A 126 17.48 2.58 9.45
CA VAL A 126 18.40 3.47 10.19
C VAL A 126 19.79 3.57 9.55
N PRO A 127 20.43 2.50 9.06
CA PRO A 127 21.74 2.62 8.41
C PRO A 127 21.73 3.60 7.24
N TRP A 128 20.67 3.56 6.41
CA TRP A 128 20.51 4.49 5.30
C TRP A 128 20.29 5.93 5.78
N LEU A 129 19.42 6.13 6.79
CA LEU A 129 19.16 7.47 7.33
C LEU A 129 20.41 8.08 7.99
N LEU A 130 21.20 7.28 8.71
CA LEU A 130 22.47 7.71 9.28
C LEU A 130 23.45 8.09 8.17
N PHE A 131 23.63 7.23 7.17
CA PHE A 131 24.47 7.55 6.01
C PHE A 131 24.02 8.84 5.32
N ALA A 132 22.72 8.97 5.02
CA ALA A 132 22.17 10.14 4.34
C ALA A 132 22.39 11.41 5.15
N THR A 133 22.20 11.34 6.47
CA THR A 133 22.44 12.48 7.38
C THR A 133 23.91 12.88 7.41
N LEU A 134 24.81 11.91 7.56
CA LEU A 134 26.25 12.17 7.66
C LEU A 134 26.84 12.66 6.33
N TYR A 135 26.37 12.12 5.21
CA TYR A 135 26.90 12.41 3.88
C TYR A 135 26.24 13.64 3.23
N TYR A 136 24.92 13.78 3.30
CA TYR A 136 24.17 14.88 2.68
C TYR A 136 23.77 16.00 3.65
N GLY A 137 24.00 15.83 4.96
CA GLY A 137 23.58 16.79 5.99
C GLY A 137 22.08 16.75 6.32
N SER A 138 21.32 15.81 5.75
CA SER A 138 19.88 15.65 6.00
C SER A 138 19.45 14.19 5.81
N PRO A 139 18.59 13.63 6.68
CA PRO A 139 18.03 12.28 6.50
C PRO A 139 17.00 12.20 5.37
N VAL A 140 16.49 13.35 4.91
CA VAL A 140 15.50 13.45 3.84
C VAL A 140 16.13 14.15 2.64
N PRO A 141 15.91 13.66 1.40
CA PRO A 141 16.40 14.33 0.21
C PRO A 141 15.91 15.78 0.14
N ASN A 142 16.85 16.75 0.15
CA ASN A 142 16.54 18.18 -0.04
C ASN A 142 15.94 18.47 -1.43
N THR A 143 15.96 17.48 -2.33
CA THR A 143 15.34 17.55 -3.66
C THR A 143 13.83 17.76 -3.58
N LEU A 144 13.12 17.34 -2.52
CA LEU A 144 11.70 17.64 -2.35
C LEU A 144 11.47 19.14 -2.10
N ALA A 145 12.25 19.75 -1.21
CA ALA A 145 12.22 21.19 -0.96
C ALA A 145 12.64 21.97 -2.21
N ALA A 146 13.65 21.48 -2.93
CA ALA A 146 14.09 22.04 -4.20
C ALA A 146 13.02 21.91 -5.30
N LYS A 147 12.28 20.80 -5.37
CA LYS A 147 11.18 20.60 -6.33
C LYS A 147 9.92 21.39 -5.98
N ALA A 148 9.70 21.67 -4.70
CA ALA A 148 8.61 22.55 -4.26
C ALA A 148 8.88 24.02 -4.62
N THR A 149 10.15 24.42 -4.64
CA THR A 149 10.60 25.79 -4.96
C THR A 149 10.97 25.98 -6.43
N GLN A 150 11.43 24.93 -7.12
CA GLN A 150 11.43 24.88 -8.58
C GLN A 150 9.98 25.03 -8.99
N ALA A 151 9.63 26.23 -9.44
CA ALA A 151 8.42 26.51 -10.18
C ALA A 151 8.45 25.70 -11.49
N LEU A 152 8.27 24.38 -11.38
CA LEU A 152 7.81 23.53 -12.47
C LEU A 152 6.68 24.32 -13.11
N ALA A 153 6.81 24.57 -14.41
CA ALA A 153 5.97 25.48 -15.17
C ALA A 153 4.52 25.37 -14.68
N GLN A 154 3.88 26.52 -14.43
CA GLN A 154 2.51 26.59 -13.90
C GLN A 154 1.49 25.75 -14.71
N THR A 155 1.91 25.26 -15.88
CA THR A 155 1.23 24.32 -16.76
C THR A 155 1.07 22.90 -16.20
N ILE A 156 1.86 22.45 -15.21
CA ILE A 156 1.68 21.10 -14.63
C ILE A 156 0.54 21.13 -13.58
N PRO A 157 -0.52 20.33 -13.76
CA PRO A 157 -1.63 20.26 -12.81
C PRO A 157 -1.18 19.90 -11.40
N ARG A 158 -1.97 20.34 -10.41
CA ARG A 158 -1.85 19.85 -9.04
C ARG A 158 -2.15 18.36 -9.02
N TRP A 159 -1.49 17.61 -8.13
CA TRP A 159 -1.64 16.16 -8.03
C TRP A 159 -3.11 15.71 -7.93
N GLY A 160 -3.94 16.42 -7.15
CA GLY A 160 -5.36 16.09 -7.03
C GLY A 160 -6.13 16.16 -8.36
N GLN A 161 -5.88 17.20 -9.18
CA GLN A 161 -6.49 17.30 -10.51
C GLN A 161 -5.95 16.20 -11.43
N GLY A 162 -4.64 16.00 -11.45
CA GLY A 162 -4.02 14.97 -12.28
C GLY A 162 -4.47 13.55 -11.92
N LEU A 163 -4.78 13.27 -10.65
CA LEU A 163 -5.38 12.00 -10.23
C LEU A 163 -6.78 11.84 -10.84
N LEU A 164 -7.61 12.89 -10.80
CA LEU A 164 -8.96 12.85 -11.37
C LEU A 164 -8.92 12.67 -12.88
N ASP A 165 -8.01 13.37 -13.57
CA ASP A 165 -7.81 13.24 -15.01
C ASP A 165 -7.37 11.80 -15.35
N ALA A 166 -6.32 11.29 -14.69
CA ALA A 166 -5.81 9.93 -14.92
C ALA A 166 -6.85 8.85 -14.59
N ALA A 167 -7.64 9.03 -13.52
CA ALA A 167 -8.73 8.12 -13.18
C ALA A 167 -9.88 8.19 -14.19
N GLY A 168 -10.20 9.38 -14.70
CA GLY A 168 -11.21 9.60 -15.74
C GLY A 168 -10.82 8.94 -17.05
N ASP A 169 -9.60 9.17 -17.52
CA ASP A 169 -9.05 8.56 -18.74
C ASP A 169 -9.05 7.03 -18.64
N TRP A 170 -8.57 6.50 -17.51
CA TRP A 170 -8.59 5.06 -17.27
C TRP A 170 -10.02 4.50 -17.21
N ALA A 171 -10.96 5.19 -16.55
CA ALA A 171 -12.35 4.75 -16.48
C ALA A 171 -13.07 4.80 -17.83
N GLN A 172 -12.73 5.73 -18.71
CA GLN A 172 -13.25 5.74 -20.09
C GLN A 172 -12.72 4.56 -20.89
N GLN A 173 -11.43 4.24 -20.76
CA GLN A 173 -10.81 3.12 -21.46
C GLN A 173 -11.24 1.75 -20.91
N PHE A 174 -11.46 1.65 -19.59
CA PHE A 174 -11.76 0.40 -18.88
C PHE A 174 -13.05 0.50 -18.04
N SER A 175 -14.13 0.96 -18.65
CA SER A 175 -15.40 1.28 -17.96
C SER A 175 -15.97 0.15 -17.10
N VAL A 176 -15.91 -1.10 -17.58
CA VAL A 176 -16.36 -2.28 -16.82
C VAL A 176 -15.49 -2.49 -15.58
N ALA A 177 -14.16 -2.43 -15.72
CA ALA A 177 -13.25 -2.58 -14.59
C ALA A 177 -13.40 -1.45 -13.58
N ALA A 178 -13.63 -0.22 -14.04
CA ALA A 178 -13.92 0.93 -13.19
C ALA A 178 -15.22 0.74 -12.41
N ALA A 179 -16.30 0.32 -13.06
CA ALA A 179 -17.57 0.01 -12.40
C ALA A 179 -17.39 -1.08 -11.33
N LEU A 180 -16.67 -2.15 -11.64
CA LEU A 180 -16.34 -3.20 -10.68
C LEU A 180 -15.51 -2.67 -9.51
N ALA A 181 -14.51 -1.82 -9.74
CA ALA A 181 -13.72 -1.22 -8.67
C ALA A 181 -14.57 -0.38 -7.71
N VAL A 182 -15.53 0.40 -8.23
CA VAL A 182 -16.49 1.17 -7.41
C VAL A 182 -17.39 0.24 -6.59
N VAL A 183 -17.93 -0.81 -7.21
CA VAL A 183 -18.75 -1.82 -6.51
C VAL A 183 -17.94 -2.51 -5.42
N GLY A 184 -16.70 -2.91 -5.72
CA GLY A 184 -15.79 -3.55 -4.76
C GLY A 184 -15.46 -2.66 -3.58
N LEU A 185 -15.23 -1.35 -3.83
CA LEU A 185 -15.04 -0.36 -2.76
C LEU A 185 -16.29 -0.25 -1.88
N ALA A 186 -17.46 -0.11 -2.50
CA ALA A 186 -18.73 -0.03 -1.78
C ALA A 186 -18.97 -1.29 -0.93
N LEU A 187 -18.70 -2.48 -1.47
CA LEU A 187 -18.80 -3.75 -0.75
C LEU A 187 -17.79 -3.85 0.41
N ALA A 188 -16.54 -3.44 0.19
CA ALA A 188 -15.51 -3.47 1.23
C ALA A 188 -15.87 -2.57 2.42
N LEU A 189 -16.42 -1.37 2.15
CA LEU A 189 -16.90 -0.44 3.15
C LEU A 189 -18.17 -0.95 3.85
N TRP A 190 -19.16 -1.43 3.07
CA TRP A 190 -20.42 -1.96 3.59
C TRP A 190 -20.19 -3.15 4.52
N ARG A 191 -19.39 -4.13 4.07
CA ARG A 191 -19.08 -5.35 4.83
C ARG A 191 -18.05 -5.10 5.95
N ARG A 192 -17.50 -3.88 6.04
CA ARG A 192 -16.40 -3.51 6.94
C ARG A 192 -15.25 -4.51 6.89
N ALA A 193 -14.87 -4.93 5.67
CA ALA A 193 -13.91 -6.01 5.45
C ALA A 193 -12.57 -5.70 6.17
N PRO A 194 -12.31 -6.30 7.36
CA PRO A 194 -11.20 -5.85 8.21
C PRO A 194 -9.84 -6.09 7.54
N ASP A 195 -9.76 -7.14 6.73
CA ASP A 195 -8.55 -7.47 5.96
C ASP A 195 -8.21 -6.45 4.86
N ARG A 196 -9.19 -5.64 4.42
CA ARG A 196 -9.00 -4.59 3.41
C ARG A 196 -8.72 -3.23 4.01
N LEU A 197 -9.12 -3.03 5.26
CA LEU A 197 -8.98 -1.75 5.96
C LEU A 197 -7.53 -1.20 5.98
N PRO A 198 -6.46 -1.98 6.25
CA PRO A 198 -5.11 -1.42 6.27
C PRO A 198 -4.66 -0.93 4.88
N LEU A 199 -5.05 -1.61 3.80
CA LEU A 199 -4.74 -1.20 2.42
C LEU A 199 -5.51 0.06 2.02
N LEU A 200 -6.80 0.12 2.37
CA LEU A 200 -7.64 1.30 2.11
C LEU A 200 -7.18 2.51 2.92
N LEU A 201 -6.79 2.30 4.18
CA LEU A 201 -6.20 3.34 5.02
C LEU A 201 -4.91 3.88 4.40
N TRP A 202 -4.04 2.99 3.91
CA TRP A 202 -2.83 3.41 3.19
C TRP A 202 -3.15 4.22 1.93
N ALA A 203 -4.07 3.74 1.08
CA ALA A 203 -4.45 4.46 -0.13
C ALA A 203 -5.01 5.86 0.19
N ALA A 204 -5.84 5.97 1.24
CA ALA A 204 -6.36 7.24 1.71
C ALA A 204 -5.27 8.18 2.24
N LEU A 205 -4.34 7.67 3.06
CA LEU A 205 -3.20 8.44 3.57
C LEU A 205 -2.27 8.88 2.43
N PHE A 206 -2.06 8.03 1.44
CA PHE A 206 -1.23 8.31 0.27
C PHE A 206 -1.81 9.44 -0.57
N VAL A 207 -3.11 9.36 -0.88
CA VAL A 207 -3.87 10.41 -1.59
C VAL A 207 -3.86 11.71 -0.79
N ALA A 208 -4.22 11.65 0.49
CA ALA A 208 -4.27 12.83 1.36
C ALA A 208 -2.90 13.50 1.49
N GLY A 209 -1.83 12.72 1.69
CA GLY A 209 -0.47 13.22 1.77
C GLY A 209 -0.05 13.99 0.52
N HIS A 210 -0.27 13.42 -0.67
CA HIS A 210 0.10 14.08 -1.93
C HIS A 210 -0.73 15.34 -2.22
N VAL A 211 -2.03 15.32 -1.89
CA VAL A 211 -2.91 16.49 -2.02
C VAL A 211 -2.50 17.60 -1.06
N LEU A 212 -2.29 17.29 0.22
CA LEU A 212 -1.93 18.27 1.26
C LEU A 212 -0.55 18.87 1.04
N LEU A 213 0.41 18.07 0.57
CA LEU A 213 1.76 18.54 0.25
C LEU A 213 1.79 19.35 -1.07
N GLY A 214 0.68 19.43 -1.81
CA GLY A 214 0.61 20.20 -3.05
C GLY A 214 1.56 19.69 -4.12
N VAL A 215 1.81 18.37 -4.14
CA VAL A 215 2.73 17.75 -5.11
C VAL A 215 2.23 18.00 -6.53
N ARG A 216 3.15 18.05 -7.50
CA ARG A 216 2.80 18.15 -8.92
C ARG A 216 2.42 16.78 -9.49
N SER A 217 1.51 16.78 -10.46
CA SER A 217 1.07 15.56 -11.12
C SER A 217 2.19 14.96 -11.96
N TYR A 218 2.54 13.70 -11.67
CA TYR A 218 3.37 12.86 -12.52
C TYR A 218 2.80 11.44 -12.53
N PHE A 219 2.84 10.76 -13.69
CA PHE A 219 2.17 9.48 -13.88
C PHE A 219 2.62 8.40 -12.86
N TRP A 220 3.92 8.36 -12.53
CA TRP A 220 4.50 7.40 -11.59
C TRP A 220 4.04 7.57 -10.13
N TYR A 221 3.35 8.67 -9.79
CA TYR A 221 2.74 8.84 -8.48
C TYR A 221 1.38 8.12 -8.35
N TYR A 222 0.74 7.76 -9.46
CA TYR A 222 -0.55 7.07 -9.45
C TYR A 222 -0.43 5.55 -9.55
N VAL A 223 0.70 5.06 -10.08
CA VAL A 223 0.99 3.62 -10.23
C VAL A 223 0.79 2.81 -8.92
N PRO A 224 1.18 3.29 -7.73
CA PRO A 224 0.94 2.56 -6.47
C PRO A 224 -0.54 2.30 -6.17
N LEU A 225 -1.46 3.13 -6.70
CA LEU A 225 -2.91 2.95 -6.52
C LEU A 225 -3.50 1.90 -7.47
N ALA A 226 -2.83 1.61 -8.60
CA ALA A 226 -3.30 0.64 -9.59
C ALA A 226 -3.66 -0.74 -9.00
N PRO A 227 -2.80 -1.41 -8.20
CA PRO A 227 -3.16 -2.69 -7.62
C PRO A 227 -4.30 -2.58 -6.59
N VAL A 228 -4.52 -1.43 -5.95
CA VAL A 228 -5.67 -1.23 -5.07
C VAL A 228 -6.96 -1.23 -5.87
N VAL A 229 -7.01 -0.46 -6.96
CA VAL A 229 -8.16 -0.42 -7.88
C VAL A 229 -8.43 -1.80 -8.46
N ALA A 230 -7.38 -2.51 -8.91
CA ALA A 230 -7.48 -3.85 -9.45
C ALA A 230 -7.99 -4.88 -8.42
N LEU A 231 -7.51 -4.80 -7.17
CA LEU A 231 -7.98 -5.66 -6.08
C LEU A 231 -9.46 -5.41 -5.76
N LEU A 232 -9.90 -4.15 -5.76
CA LEU A 232 -11.31 -3.81 -5.54
C LEU A 232 -12.19 -4.32 -6.69
N ALA A 233 -11.74 -4.21 -7.94
CA ALA A 233 -12.46 -4.80 -9.07
C ALA A 233 -12.56 -6.33 -8.94
N GLY A 234 -11.50 -7.00 -8.49
CA GLY A 234 -11.52 -8.43 -8.18
C GLY A 234 -12.50 -8.78 -7.06
N ASP A 235 -12.57 -7.97 -6.00
CA ASP A 235 -13.49 -8.21 -4.88
C ASP A 235 -14.97 -8.10 -5.28
N ALA A 236 -15.28 -7.33 -6.33
CA ALA A 236 -16.66 -7.21 -6.85
C ALA A 236 -17.16 -8.46 -7.58
N VAL A 237 -16.25 -9.34 -8.04
CA VAL A 237 -16.60 -10.56 -8.78
C VAL A 237 -16.56 -11.83 -7.91
N ALA A 238 -16.26 -11.71 -6.61
CA ALA A 238 -16.26 -12.79 -5.62
C ALA A 238 -17.62 -12.93 -4.89
#